data_AF-A0A1F3BHH1-F1
#
_entry.id   AF-A0A1F3BHH1-F1
#
_cell.length_a   1.000
_cell.length_b   1.000
_cell.length_c   1.000
_cell.angle_alpha   90.00
_cell.angle_beta   90.00
_cell.angle_gamma   90.00
#
_symmetry.space_group_name_H-M   'P 1'
#
loop_
_entity.id
_entity.type
_entity.pdbx_description
1 polymer ?
#
loop_
_entity_poly.entity_id
_entity_poly.type
_entity_poly.pdbx_seq_one_letter_code
_entity_poly.pdbx_strand_id
1 'polypeptide(L)'
;MALCLSCHDGTDPRAPDIISSGTAANPSNVVATPYTSKYGSSAGFFQGDYLAAANPGGHDLRPGVTITAPLSTGYSKSGGLVCSDCHDVHGSANYRNLVPDPNPNHPGSYELVLNRQIRENTPVNTQNPNPVVAYDTANVSFYVQNNISAWCADCHDLLDQNANGTSPAHFRGHPSDVQLLGTGYHTDVANWSSPGIEAQTGFGLDVGDMSGGIPRLRYGSPTGSNTSAGSSDTVFCLSCHKAHGSKNEYGMVWPYHREGLDSYSGCQQCHFK
;
A
#
# COMPACT_ATOMS: atom_id res chain seq x y z
N MET A 1 -8.98 11.47 20.76
CA MET A 1 -9.61 11.43 19.42
C MET A 1 -8.59 11.97 18.44
N ALA A 2 -8.22 11.21 17.39
CA ALA A 2 -7.11 11.58 16.52
C ALA A 2 -7.52 12.77 15.64
N LEU A 3 -6.85 13.91 15.81
CA LEU A 3 -7.10 15.17 15.09
C LEU A 3 -7.26 14.99 13.57
N CYS A 4 -6.58 14.00 12.99
CA CYS A 4 -6.67 13.70 11.56
C CYS A 4 -8.07 13.18 11.18
N LEU A 5 -8.70 12.35 12.02
CA LEU A 5 -9.97 11.70 11.70
C LEU A 5 -11.15 12.68 11.60
N SER A 6 -11.08 13.84 12.24
CA SER A 6 -12.13 14.87 12.08
C SER A 6 -12.18 15.48 10.68
N CYS A 7 -11.13 15.27 9.86
CA CYS A 7 -11.09 15.69 8.47
C CYS A 7 -11.17 14.51 7.50
N HIS A 8 -10.78 13.31 7.92
CA HIS A 8 -10.62 12.15 7.03
C HIS A 8 -11.73 11.07 7.21
N ASP A 9 -12.84 11.39 7.85
CA ASP A 9 -14.00 10.50 8.07
C ASP A 9 -15.06 10.55 6.97
N GLY A 10 -14.75 11.23 5.85
CA GLY A 10 -15.66 11.42 4.73
C GLY A 10 -16.61 12.61 4.87
N THR A 11 -16.54 13.38 5.96
CA THR A 11 -17.40 14.57 6.15
C THR A 11 -16.81 15.86 5.59
N ASP A 12 -15.47 16.02 5.54
CA ASP A 12 -14.83 17.18 4.90
C ASP A 12 -14.50 16.87 3.42
N PRO A 13 -15.19 17.48 2.45
CA PRO A 13 -14.93 17.24 1.02
C PRO A 13 -13.56 17.75 0.55
N ARG A 14 -12.82 18.50 1.39
CA ARG A 14 -11.49 19.03 1.08
C ARG A 14 -10.36 18.09 1.51
N ALA A 15 -10.66 17.01 2.21
CA ALA A 15 -9.69 16.01 2.64
C ALA A 15 -10.03 14.65 2.02
N PRO A 16 -9.02 13.78 1.78
CA PRO A 16 -9.29 12.43 1.34
C PRO A 16 -9.98 11.65 2.46
N ASP A 17 -11.05 10.95 2.11
CA ASP A 17 -11.64 9.97 3.02
C ASP A 17 -10.72 8.74 3.13
N ILE A 18 -10.46 8.33 4.38
CA ILE A 18 -9.68 7.12 4.70
C ILE A 18 -10.50 6.10 5.49
N ILE A 19 -11.79 6.33 5.72
CA ILE A 19 -12.67 5.42 6.42
C ILE A 19 -13.67 4.82 5.42
N SER A 20 -13.64 3.50 5.31
CA SER A 20 -14.65 2.78 4.54
C SER A 20 -15.89 2.49 5.36
N SER A 21 -17.01 2.32 4.68
CA SER A 21 -18.17 1.62 5.23
C SER A 21 -17.84 0.14 5.54
N GLY A 22 -18.67 -0.53 6.32
CA GLY A 22 -18.46 -1.94 6.70
C GLY A 22 -17.75 -2.13 8.03
N THR A 23 -17.44 -3.39 8.36
CA THR A 23 -16.80 -3.80 9.62
C THR A 23 -15.60 -4.69 9.37
N ALA A 24 -14.74 -4.88 10.36
CA ALA A 24 -13.60 -5.80 10.27
C ALA A 24 -14.03 -7.24 9.90
N ALA A 25 -15.21 -7.67 10.35
CA ALA A 25 -15.77 -9.00 10.02
C ALA A 25 -16.40 -9.05 8.62
N ASN A 26 -16.93 -7.93 8.12
CA ASN A 26 -17.56 -7.81 6.81
C ASN A 26 -17.04 -6.55 6.10
N PRO A 27 -15.78 -6.56 5.64
CA PRO A 27 -15.14 -5.37 5.12
C PRO A 27 -15.73 -4.96 3.77
N SER A 28 -15.97 -3.66 3.58
CA SER A 28 -16.39 -3.07 2.31
C SER A 28 -15.22 -2.31 1.67
N ASN A 29 -15.30 -2.08 0.35
CA ASN A 29 -14.38 -1.19 -0.37
C ASN A 29 -14.93 0.22 -0.59
N VAL A 30 -16.11 0.51 -0.06
CA VAL A 30 -16.78 1.78 -0.30
C VAL A 30 -16.34 2.79 0.76
N VAL A 31 -15.47 3.69 0.36
CA VAL A 31 -15.21 4.99 1.00
C VAL A 31 -16.14 6.04 0.40
N ALA A 32 -16.47 7.10 1.14
CA ALA A 32 -17.38 8.16 0.68
C ALA A 32 -16.80 8.96 -0.50
N THR A 33 -15.47 9.04 -0.59
CA THR A 33 -14.78 9.70 -1.72
C THR A 33 -14.78 8.81 -2.97
N PRO A 34 -15.36 9.23 -4.10
CA PRO A 34 -15.39 8.42 -5.32
C PRO A 34 -14.08 8.53 -6.09
N TYR A 35 -13.20 7.54 -5.97
CA TYR A 35 -11.96 7.45 -6.76
C TYR A 35 -12.23 6.92 -8.17
N THR A 36 -11.44 7.37 -9.14
CA THR A 36 -11.56 6.97 -10.54
C THR A 36 -10.81 5.67 -10.84
N SER A 37 -9.69 5.43 -10.16
CA SER A 37 -9.00 4.14 -10.22
C SER A 37 -9.79 3.07 -9.50
N LYS A 38 -9.89 1.89 -10.11
CA LYS A 38 -10.43 0.67 -9.49
C LYS A 38 -9.68 0.25 -8.21
N TYR A 39 -8.44 0.69 -8.04
CA TYR A 39 -7.68 0.46 -6.82
C TYR A 39 -8.04 1.43 -5.69
N GLY A 40 -8.84 2.48 -5.96
CA GLY A 40 -9.21 3.50 -4.98
C GLY A 40 -8.04 4.40 -4.54
N SER A 41 -8.10 4.83 -3.28
CA SER A 41 -7.02 5.60 -2.63
C SER A 41 -5.69 4.86 -2.69
N SER A 42 -4.62 5.60 -3.00
CA SER A 42 -3.24 5.11 -3.06
C SER A 42 -2.75 4.57 -1.71
N ALA A 43 -3.18 5.13 -0.60
CA ALA A 43 -2.79 4.68 0.74
C ALA A 43 -3.75 3.63 1.34
N GLY A 44 -4.93 3.45 0.74
CA GLY A 44 -5.98 2.58 1.26
C GLY A 44 -6.93 3.26 2.23
N PHE A 45 -7.56 2.45 3.09
CA PHE A 45 -8.61 2.87 4.02
C PHE A 45 -8.70 1.92 5.22
N PHE A 46 -9.21 2.44 6.33
CA PHE A 46 -9.59 1.69 7.52
C PHE A 46 -11.06 1.22 7.42
N GLN A 47 -11.39 0.11 8.08
CA GLN A 47 -12.78 -0.37 8.18
C GLN A 47 -13.59 0.51 9.14
N GLY A 48 -14.91 0.64 8.96
CA GLY A 48 -15.73 1.61 9.72
C GLY A 48 -15.75 1.41 11.25
N ASP A 49 -15.43 0.21 11.72
CA ASP A 49 -15.33 -0.16 13.14
C ASP A 49 -13.88 -0.18 13.67
N TYR A 50 -12.94 0.49 13.00
CA TYR A 50 -11.51 0.55 13.32
C TYR A 50 -11.14 0.97 14.74
N LEU A 51 -12.05 1.60 15.50
CA LEU A 51 -11.85 1.95 16.91
C LEU A 51 -12.41 0.90 17.89
N ALA A 52 -13.16 -0.08 17.40
CA ALA A 52 -13.87 -1.06 18.21
C ALA A 52 -13.39 -2.50 17.95
N ALA A 53 -12.92 -2.79 16.74
CA ALA A 53 -12.46 -4.12 16.33
C ALA A 53 -11.01 -4.09 15.87
N ALA A 54 -10.34 -5.25 15.98
CA ALA A 54 -9.03 -5.43 15.36
C ALA A 54 -9.17 -5.32 13.84
N ASN A 55 -8.24 -4.63 13.18
CA ASN A 55 -8.24 -4.48 11.72
C ASN A 55 -7.37 -5.57 11.07
N PRO A 56 -7.95 -6.68 10.55
CA PRO A 56 -7.16 -7.70 9.86
C PRO A 56 -6.64 -7.22 8.49
N GLY A 57 -7.20 -6.11 7.98
CA GLY A 57 -6.89 -5.56 6.67
C GLY A 57 -5.82 -4.49 6.68
N GLY A 58 -5.13 -4.20 7.79
CA GLY A 58 -4.09 -3.17 7.85
C GLY A 58 -3.63 -2.84 9.27
N HIS A 59 -3.18 -1.60 9.48
CA HIS A 59 -2.83 -1.11 10.81
C HIS A 59 -4.07 -0.95 11.70
N ASP A 60 -3.92 -1.31 12.98
CA ASP A 60 -4.97 -1.23 14.00
C ASP A 60 -4.85 0.09 14.79
N LEU A 61 -5.90 0.91 14.73
CA LEU A 61 -6.00 2.20 15.43
C LEU A 61 -6.83 2.12 16.72
N ARG A 62 -7.19 0.91 17.16
CA ARG A 62 -8.04 0.71 18.33
C ARG A 62 -7.32 1.19 19.59
N PRO A 63 -7.95 2.06 20.40
CA PRO A 63 -7.35 2.53 21.63
C PRO A 63 -7.22 1.41 22.66
N GLY A 64 -6.16 1.47 23.47
CA GLY A 64 -6.01 0.61 24.66
C GLY A 64 -5.56 -0.82 24.39
N VAL A 65 -5.20 -1.16 23.14
CA VAL A 65 -4.58 -2.45 22.81
C VAL A 65 -3.09 -2.26 22.56
N THR A 66 -2.27 -3.22 22.96
CA THR A 66 -0.87 -3.23 22.51
C THR A 66 -0.84 -3.92 21.17
N ILE A 67 -0.36 -3.21 20.15
CA ILE A 67 -0.09 -3.82 18.86
C ILE A 67 1.40 -4.12 18.76
N THR A 68 1.73 -5.21 18.08
CA THR A 68 3.09 -5.54 17.68
C THR A 68 3.09 -5.58 16.16
N ALA A 69 4.05 -4.91 15.52
CA ALA A 69 4.17 -4.99 14.08
C ALA A 69 4.41 -6.45 13.66
N PRO A 70 3.68 -6.97 12.67
CA PRO A 70 4.00 -8.27 12.07
C PRO A 70 5.45 -8.31 11.63
N LEU A 71 6.13 -9.44 11.88
CA LEU A 71 7.53 -9.61 11.49
C LEU A 71 8.41 -8.47 12.02
N SER A 72 8.41 -8.29 13.34
CA SER A 72 9.31 -7.36 14.01
C SER A 72 10.01 -7.98 15.23
N THR A 73 11.24 -7.55 15.51
CA THR A 73 11.97 -7.92 16.74
C THR A 73 11.51 -7.14 17.97
N GLY A 74 10.84 -6.00 17.79
CA GLY A 74 10.64 -5.09 18.91
C GLY A 74 9.67 -3.94 18.73
N TYR A 75 9.13 -3.69 17.54
CA TYR A 75 8.13 -2.64 17.40
C TYR A 75 6.82 -3.06 18.03
N SER A 76 6.52 -2.46 19.17
CA SER A 76 5.22 -2.55 19.81
C SER A 76 4.77 -1.18 20.27
N LYS A 77 3.47 -0.91 20.10
CA LYS A 77 2.85 0.34 20.50
C LYS A 77 1.73 0.05 21.47
N SER A 78 1.93 0.45 22.72
CA SER A 78 0.89 0.39 23.74
C SER A 78 -0.18 1.43 23.44
N GLY A 79 -1.45 1.02 23.48
CA GLY A 79 -2.60 1.90 23.27
C GLY A 79 -3.06 2.03 21.82
N GLY A 80 -2.51 1.24 20.89
CA GLY A 80 -2.81 1.26 19.46
C GLY A 80 -1.97 2.28 18.70
N LEU A 81 -2.01 2.21 17.37
CA LEU A 81 -1.46 3.29 16.54
C LEU A 81 -2.42 4.47 16.51
N VAL A 82 -1.87 5.65 16.32
CA VAL A 82 -2.58 6.86 15.94
C VAL A 82 -1.95 7.46 14.69
N CYS A 83 -2.70 8.31 13.98
CA CYS A 83 -2.23 8.92 12.74
C CYS A 83 -0.89 9.66 12.92
N SER A 84 -0.66 10.26 14.09
CA SER A 84 0.58 10.98 14.41
C SER A 84 1.80 10.09 14.66
N ASP A 85 1.63 8.77 14.76
CA ASP A 85 2.77 7.84 14.79
C ASP A 85 3.43 7.73 13.41
N CYS A 86 2.69 8.02 12.33
CA CYS A 86 3.20 7.98 10.95
C CYS A 86 3.25 9.35 10.28
N HIS A 87 2.47 10.32 10.75
CA HIS A 87 2.35 11.65 10.15
C HIS A 87 2.72 12.77 11.13
N ASP A 88 3.45 13.76 10.64
CA ASP A 88 3.71 15.01 11.34
C ASP A 88 2.47 15.92 11.29
N VAL A 89 1.86 16.14 12.45
CA VAL A 89 0.65 16.97 12.60
C VAL A 89 0.90 18.46 12.35
N HIS A 90 2.16 18.89 12.39
CA HIS A 90 2.59 20.24 12.05
C HIS A 90 3.15 20.35 10.64
N GLY A 91 3.14 19.25 9.89
CA GLY A 91 3.66 19.14 8.53
C GLY A 91 5.15 18.83 8.52
N SER A 92 5.59 18.18 7.45
CA SER A 92 7.00 17.86 7.22
C SER A 92 7.37 18.06 5.76
N ALA A 93 8.67 18.04 5.44
CA ALA A 93 9.13 18.07 4.05
C ALA A 93 8.86 16.74 3.31
N ASN A 94 8.48 15.68 4.04
CA ASN A 94 8.16 14.39 3.46
C ASN A 94 6.76 14.39 2.85
N TYR A 95 6.61 13.52 1.86
CA TYR A 95 5.38 13.29 1.13
C TYR A 95 4.24 13.00 2.09
N ARG A 96 3.13 13.75 1.94
CA ARG A 96 1.93 13.64 2.79
C ARG A 96 2.24 13.80 4.29
N ASN A 97 3.22 14.62 4.62
CA ASN A 97 3.66 14.89 6.00
C ASN A 97 4.09 13.64 6.75
N LEU A 98 4.65 12.63 6.09
CA LEU A 98 5.15 11.45 6.81
C LEU A 98 6.27 11.85 7.79
N VAL A 99 6.30 11.25 8.97
CA VAL A 99 7.45 11.39 9.86
C VAL A 99 8.66 10.70 9.21
N PRO A 100 9.86 11.26 9.33
CA PRO A 100 11.05 10.62 8.77
C PRO A 100 11.41 9.30 9.48
N ASP A 101 10.99 9.15 10.73
CA ASP A 101 11.28 8.02 11.61
C ASP A 101 10.00 7.63 12.38
N PRO A 102 9.26 6.60 11.93
CA PRO A 102 8.06 6.11 12.62
C PRO A 102 8.38 5.21 13.82
N ASN A 103 9.63 4.75 13.98
CA ASN A 103 10.08 3.94 15.11
C ASN A 103 11.38 4.51 15.70
N PRO A 104 11.30 5.41 16.70
CA PRO A 104 12.48 6.07 17.28
C PRO A 104 13.45 5.11 18.00
N ASN A 105 13.08 3.85 18.20
CA ASN A 105 13.96 2.83 18.78
C ASN A 105 14.82 2.12 17.73
N HIS A 106 14.60 2.36 16.44
CA HIS A 106 15.39 1.82 15.35
C HIS A 106 16.18 2.96 14.68
N PRO A 107 17.49 2.78 14.42
CA PRO A 107 18.30 3.84 13.86
C PRO A 107 17.98 4.06 12.38
N GLY A 108 17.17 5.07 12.06
CA GLY A 108 16.83 5.41 10.69
C GLY A 108 16.15 6.77 10.60
N SER A 109 16.42 7.51 9.53
CA SER A 109 15.64 8.69 9.16
C SER A 109 15.53 8.67 7.65
N TYR A 110 14.30 8.56 7.16
CA TYR A 110 14.01 8.32 5.77
C TYR A 110 13.31 9.53 5.16
N GLU A 111 13.88 10.02 4.08
CA GLU A 111 13.29 11.09 3.30
C GLU A 111 12.43 10.51 2.17
N LEU A 112 11.19 10.98 2.10
CA LEU A 112 10.19 10.62 1.09
C LEU A 112 9.78 11.89 0.33
N VAL A 113 10.62 12.38 -0.58
CA VAL A 113 10.45 13.71 -1.19
C VAL A 113 9.76 13.62 -2.55
N LEU A 114 8.82 14.53 -2.80
CA LEU A 114 8.17 14.69 -4.11
C LEU A 114 9.20 15.02 -5.19
N ASN A 115 9.00 14.45 -6.38
CA ASN A 115 9.88 14.52 -7.55
C ASN A 115 11.28 13.89 -7.36
N ARG A 116 11.50 13.15 -6.26
CA ARG A 116 12.75 12.41 -6.01
C ARG A 116 12.48 10.95 -5.63
N GLN A 117 11.61 10.73 -4.65
CA GLN A 117 11.16 9.39 -4.22
C GLN A 117 9.78 9.05 -4.79
N ILE A 118 8.92 10.05 -4.90
CA ILE A 118 7.50 9.90 -5.27
C ILE A 118 7.15 10.95 -6.32
N ARG A 119 6.27 10.62 -7.26
CA ARG A 119 5.74 11.54 -8.26
C ARG A 119 4.22 11.54 -8.22
N GLU A 120 3.67 12.74 -8.39
CA GLU A 120 2.24 12.96 -8.61
C GLU A 120 2.03 13.56 -10.00
N ASN A 121 1.03 13.08 -10.74
CA ASN A 121 0.67 13.68 -12.03
C ASN A 121 -0.13 14.98 -11.83
N THR A 122 -0.94 15.02 -10.78
CA THR A 122 -1.78 16.14 -10.37
C THR A 122 -1.58 16.37 -8.87
N PRO A 123 -0.90 17.45 -8.45
CA PRO A 123 -0.70 17.75 -7.05
C PRO A 123 -2.01 18.21 -6.38
N VAL A 124 -2.00 18.26 -5.05
CA VAL A 124 -3.09 18.89 -4.29
C VAL A 124 -3.14 20.38 -4.60
N ASN A 125 -4.33 20.86 -4.98
CA ASN A 125 -4.60 22.28 -5.11
C ASN A 125 -4.99 22.85 -3.75
N THR A 126 -4.16 23.73 -3.17
CA THR A 126 -4.41 24.27 -1.83
C THR A 126 -5.51 25.33 -1.78
N GLN A 127 -5.79 26.01 -2.90
CA GLN A 127 -6.87 26.99 -3.00
C GLN A 127 -8.24 26.34 -3.26
N ASN A 128 -8.25 25.23 -3.99
CA ASN A 128 -9.43 24.42 -4.27
C ASN A 128 -9.08 22.92 -4.17
N PRO A 129 -9.07 22.37 -2.95
CA PRO A 129 -8.66 20.98 -2.70
C PRO A 129 -9.36 19.98 -3.61
N ASN A 130 -8.56 19.12 -4.22
CA ASN A 130 -8.95 18.08 -5.18
C ASN A 130 -8.56 16.68 -4.68
N PRO A 131 -8.95 16.28 -3.45
CA PRO A 131 -8.45 15.06 -2.82
C PRO A 131 -8.75 13.80 -3.63
N VAL A 132 -9.91 13.74 -4.31
CA VAL A 132 -10.27 12.63 -5.20
C VAL A 132 -9.17 12.33 -6.21
N VAL A 133 -8.67 13.35 -6.92
CA VAL A 133 -7.66 13.18 -7.97
C VAL A 133 -6.27 13.03 -7.36
N ALA A 134 -5.94 13.84 -6.36
CA ALA A 134 -4.60 13.86 -5.78
C ALA A 134 -4.22 12.55 -5.08
N TYR A 135 -5.20 11.86 -4.48
CA TYR A 135 -4.98 10.62 -3.73
C TYR A 135 -5.35 9.35 -4.50
N ASP A 136 -5.88 9.49 -5.71
CA ASP A 136 -6.16 8.38 -6.61
C ASP A 136 -4.87 7.57 -6.87
N THR A 137 -4.96 6.24 -6.84
CA THR A 137 -3.82 5.37 -7.13
C THR A 137 -3.18 5.64 -8.50
N ALA A 138 -3.97 6.03 -9.51
CA ALA A 138 -3.44 6.35 -10.84
C ALA A 138 -2.62 7.65 -10.87
N ASN A 139 -2.80 8.53 -9.89
CA ASN A 139 -2.08 9.80 -9.80
C ASN A 139 -0.69 9.66 -9.18
N VAL A 140 -0.47 8.62 -8.37
CA VAL A 140 0.76 8.43 -7.58
C VAL A 140 1.65 7.38 -8.22
N SER A 141 2.93 7.70 -8.38
CA SER A 141 3.96 6.82 -8.90
C SER A 141 5.22 6.93 -8.05
N PHE A 142 6.06 5.89 -8.07
CA PHE A 142 7.24 5.80 -7.21
C PHE A 142 8.50 5.71 -8.07
N TYR A 143 9.55 6.37 -7.62
CA TYR A 143 10.87 6.14 -8.19
C TYR A 143 11.46 4.83 -7.66
N VAL A 144 12.49 4.28 -8.31
CA VAL A 144 13.23 3.13 -7.75
C VAL A 144 13.86 3.50 -6.39
N GLN A 145 14.39 4.72 -6.27
CA GLN A 145 14.99 5.24 -5.04
C GLN A 145 13.94 5.91 -4.15
N ASN A 146 12.87 5.19 -3.79
CA ASN A 146 11.75 5.76 -3.06
C ASN A 146 11.87 5.71 -1.53
N ASN A 147 12.85 5.01 -0.94
CA ASN A 147 13.04 4.84 0.51
C ASN A 147 11.83 4.28 1.29
N ILE A 148 10.71 3.93 0.64
CA ILE A 148 9.49 3.52 1.34
C ILE A 148 9.66 2.14 1.97
N SER A 149 10.41 1.24 1.32
CA SER A 149 10.70 -0.08 1.86
C SER A 149 11.51 0.03 3.15
N ALA A 150 12.49 0.93 3.19
CA ALA A 150 13.28 1.20 4.38
C ALA A 150 12.45 1.84 5.50
N TRP A 151 11.57 2.78 5.15
CA TRP A 151 10.61 3.38 6.10
C TRP A 151 9.63 2.34 6.69
N CYS A 152 9.14 1.39 5.88
CA CYS A 152 8.30 0.30 6.36
C CYS A 152 9.09 -0.69 7.24
N ALA A 153 10.32 -1.03 6.84
CA ALA A 153 11.18 -1.97 7.57
C ALA A 153 11.59 -1.45 8.96
N ASP A 154 11.47 -0.15 9.20
CA ASP A 154 11.74 0.46 10.51
C ASP A 154 10.82 -0.08 11.62
N CYS A 155 9.56 -0.41 11.27
CA CYS A 155 8.64 -1.11 12.16
C CYS A 155 8.57 -2.63 11.87
N HIS A 156 8.96 -3.07 10.68
CA HIS A 156 8.86 -4.45 10.21
C HIS A 156 10.25 -5.08 9.97
N ASP A 157 11.10 -5.05 10.98
CA ASP A 157 12.54 -5.32 10.88
C ASP A 157 12.93 -6.81 10.79
N LEU A 158 11.97 -7.73 10.96
CA LEU A 158 12.16 -9.17 10.66
C LEU A 158 11.67 -9.56 9.26
N LEU A 159 11.40 -8.58 8.40
CA LEU A 159 11.24 -8.85 6.97
C LEU A 159 12.57 -9.39 6.44
N ASP A 160 12.70 -10.72 6.40
CA ASP A 160 13.80 -11.38 5.71
C ASP A 160 13.60 -11.17 4.20
N GLN A 161 14.18 -10.08 3.71
CA GLN A 161 14.06 -9.64 2.33
C GLN A 161 14.53 -10.79 1.42
N ASN A 162 13.59 -11.40 0.70
CA ASN A 162 13.84 -12.49 -0.24
C ASN A 162 14.19 -13.84 0.40
N ALA A 163 13.81 -14.10 1.67
CA ALA A 163 13.83 -15.46 2.24
C ALA A 163 12.95 -16.43 1.46
N ASN A 164 13.11 -17.73 1.65
CA ASN A 164 12.14 -18.70 1.10
C ASN A 164 10.79 -18.53 1.83
N GLY A 165 9.69 -18.42 1.07
CA GLY A 165 8.35 -18.43 1.65
C GLY A 165 8.02 -19.80 2.24
N THR A 166 7.09 -19.82 3.20
CA THR A 166 6.55 -21.06 3.75
C THR A 166 5.55 -21.69 2.77
N SER A 167 5.69 -23.00 2.57
CA SER A 167 4.79 -23.84 1.77
C SER A 167 3.30 -23.56 2.11
N PRO A 168 2.38 -23.54 1.11
CA PRO A 168 2.52 -24.01 -0.27
C PRO A 168 3.11 -23.00 -1.25
N ALA A 169 3.56 -21.83 -0.78
CA ALA A 169 4.09 -20.81 -1.67
C ALA A 169 5.46 -21.26 -2.22
N HIS A 170 5.52 -21.57 -3.52
CA HIS A 170 6.77 -21.72 -4.29
C HIS A 170 7.48 -20.37 -4.51
N PHE A 171 7.34 -19.43 -3.57
CA PHE A 171 7.75 -18.04 -3.74
C PHE A 171 8.65 -17.62 -2.58
N ARG A 172 9.65 -16.79 -2.86
CA ARG A 172 10.40 -16.09 -1.79
C ARG A 172 9.48 -15.13 -1.03
N GLY A 173 9.62 -14.96 0.28
CA GLY A 173 8.87 -13.99 1.07
C GLY A 173 9.30 -12.54 0.80
N HIS A 174 8.33 -11.63 0.81
CA HIS A 174 8.49 -10.17 0.84
C HIS A 174 9.59 -9.58 -0.08
N PRO A 175 9.52 -9.76 -1.42
CA PRO A 175 10.42 -9.08 -2.35
C PRO A 175 10.28 -7.57 -2.19
N SER A 176 11.39 -6.90 -1.92
CA SER A 176 11.47 -5.44 -1.76
C SER A 176 12.79 -4.94 -2.29
N ASP A 177 12.75 -3.81 -3.00
CA ASP A 177 13.87 -3.17 -3.68
C ASP A 177 14.63 -4.09 -4.65
N VAL A 178 13.94 -5.12 -5.16
CA VAL A 178 14.44 -6.06 -6.17
C VAL A 178 13.84 -5.78 -7.53
N GLN A 179 14.60 -6.07 -8.59
CA GLN A 179 14.16 -5.87 -9.97
C GLN A 179 12.93 -6.70 -10.29
N LEU A 180 11.92 -6.07 -10.88
CA LEU A 180 10.66 -6.70 -11.24
C LEU A 180 10.83 -7.74 -12.37
N LEU A 181 11.69 -7.46 -13.34
CA LEU A 181 11.95 -8.34 -14.48
C LEU A 181 13.39 -8.87 -14.39
N GLY A 182 13.55 -10.01 -13.74
CA GLY A 182 14.84 -10.71 -13.63
C GLY A 182 14.75 -12.19 -13.98
N THR A 183 15.88 -12.88 -13.98
CA THR A 183 15.94 -14.33 -14.19
C THR A 183 15.39 -15.07 -12.97
N GLY A 184 14.49 -16.04 -13.18
CA GLY A 184 13.89 -16.86 -12.11
C GLY A 184 12.61 -16.29 -11.49
N TYR A 185 12.13 -15.15 -11.97
CA TYR A 185 10.83 -14.60 -11.58
C TYR A 185 9.68 -15.31 -12.30
N HIS A 186 8.52 -15.32 -11.64
CA HIS A 186 7.25 -15.73 -12.21
C HIS A 186 6.50 -14.63 -12.95
N THR A 187 7.17 -13.50 -13.18
CA THR A 187 6.55 -12.30 -13.72
C THR A 187 6.00 -12.57 -15.11
N ASP A 188 4.69 -12.38 -15.27
CA ASP A 188 4.06 -12.38 -16.59
C ASP A 188 4.53 -11.14 -17.34
N VAL A 189 5.57 -11.32 -18.15
CA VAL A 189 6.18 -10.24 -18.95
C VAL A 189 5.15 -9.64 -19.91
N ALA A 190 4.17 -10.41 -20.41
CA ALA A 190 3.14 -9.85 -21.30
C ALA A 190 2.23 -8.89 -20.54
N ASN A 191 1.83 -9.25 -19.31
CA ASN A 191 1.07 -8.36 -18.43
C ASN A 191 1.87 -7.10 -18.02
N TRP A 192 3.20 -7.19 -17.90
CA TRP A 192 4.06 -6.06 -17.52
C TRP A 192 4.49 -5.15 -18.70
N SER A 193 4.66 -5.71 -19.89
CA SER A 193 5.13 -5.00 -21.09
C SER A 193 4.00 -4.37 -21.92
N SER A 194 2.74 -4.71 -21.65
CA SER A 194 1.60 -4.09 -22.33
C SER A 194 1.43 -2.62 -21.94
N PRO A 195 1.22 -1.69 -22.90
CA PRO A 195 0.97 -0.28 -22.59
C PRO A 195 -0.37 -0.11 -21.89
N GLY A 196 -0.39 0.56 -20.73
CA GLY A 196 -1.60 0.83 -19.93
C GLY A 196 -1.54 0.24 -18.52
N ILE A 197 -2.41 0.73 -17.62
CA ILE A 197 -2.61 0.20 -16.25
C ILE A 197 -3.63 -0.97 -16.25
N GLU A 198 -4.33 -1.16 -17.36
CA GLU A 198 -5.34 -2.22 -17.51
C GLU A 198 -4.67 -3.57 -17.82
N ALA A 199 -5.14 -4.62 -17.17
CA ALA A 199 -4.66 -5.98 -17.39
C ALA A 199 -4.89 -6.37 -18.85
N GLN A 200 -3.85 -6.85 -19.54
CA GLN A 200 -4.02 -7.47 -20.84
C GLN A 200 -3.49 -8.90 -20.82
N THR A 201 -4.41 -9.81 -21.16
CA THR A 201 -4.32 -11.28 -21.26
C THR A 201 -3.93 -12.04 -20.00
N GLY A 202 -4.80 -12.94 -19.55
CA GLY A 202 -4.50 -13.93 -18.50
C GLY A 202 -4.75 -13.49 -17.06
N PHE A 203 -5.10 -12.21 -16.85
CA PHE A 203 -5.45 -11.65 -15.54
C PHE A 203 -6.78 -10.87 -15.62
N GLY A 204 -7.63 -10.98 -14.60
CA GLY A 204 -8.90 -10.27 -14.49
C GLY A 204 -8.77 -8.77 -14.69
N LEU A 205 -9.81 -8.16 -15.26
CA LEU A 205 -9.93 -6.71 -15.40
C LEU A 205 -10.18 -6.06 -14.03
N ASP A 206 -10.63 -6.83 -13.04
CA ASP A 206 -10.79 -6.38 -11.66
C ASP A 206 -10.52 -7.53 -10.67
N VAL A 207 -10.33 -7.18 -9.40
CA VAL A 207 -10.23 -8.17 -8.31
C VAL A 207 -11.60 -8.80 -8.07
N GLY A 208 -11.69 -10.13 -8.23
CA GLY A 208 -12.93 -10.88 -7.97
C GLY A 208 -13.94 -10.84 -9.11
N ASP A 209 -13.51 -10.58 -10.35
CA ASP A 209 -14.36 -10.59 -11.56
C ASP A 209 -14.67 -12.01 -12.09
N MET A 210 -14.38 -13.04 -11.29
CA MET A 210 -14.49 -14.47 -11.62
C MET A 210 -13.60 -14.91 -12.80
N SER A 211 -12.74 -14.04 -13.33
CA SER A 211 -11.64 -14.40 -14.21
C SER A 211 -10.41 -14.62 -13.35
N GLY A 212 -9.52 -15.52 -13.77
CA GLY A 212 -8.27 -15.70 -13.05
C GLY A 212 -7.37 -14.49 -13.21
N GLY A 213 -6.83 -13.98 -12.12
CA GLY A 213 -5.77 -12.99 -12.09
C GLY A 213 -6.21 -11.60 -11.62
N ILE A 214 -5.25 -10.81 -11.15
CA ILE A 214 -5.49 -9.45 -10.66
C ILE A 214 -4.86 -8.41 -11.60
N PRO A 215 -5.36 -7.16 -11.57
CA PRO A 215 -4.72 -6.03 -12.23
C PRO A 215 -3.24 -5.80 -11.82
N ARG A 216 -2.48 -5.08 -12.67
CA ARG A 216 -1.03 -4.85 -12.48
C ARG A 216 -0.70 -4.16 -11.16
N LEU A 217 0.17 -4.76 -10.36
CA LEU A 217 0.68 -4.19 -9.12
C LEU A 217 1.51 -2.92 -9.36
N ARG A 218 1.66 -2.08 -8.32
CA ARG A 218 2.52 -0.90 -8.39
C ARG A 218 4.00 -1.32 -8.39
N TYR A 219 4.86 -0.48 -8.94
CA TYR A 219 6.30 -0.69 -8.99
C TYR A 219 7.04 0.65 -8.90
N GLY A 220 8.28 0.60 -8.45
CA GLY A 220 9.20 1.74 -8.51
C GLY A 220 9.81 1.79 -9.90
N SER A 221 9.86 2.97 -10.53
CA SER A 221 10.45 3.14 -11.85
C SER A 221 11.56 4.18 -11.86
N PRO A 222 12.67 4.01 -12.61
CA PRO A 222 13.72 5.03 -12.68
C PRO A 222 13.21 6.39 -13.17
N THR A 223 12.11 6.38 -13.93
CA THR A 223 11.48 7.58 -14.48
C THR A 223 10.27 8.06 -13.68
N GLY A 224 9.88 7.31 -12.63
CA GLY A 224 8.61 7.51 -11.93
C GLY A 224 7.41 7.25 -12.85
N SER A 225 7.55 6.38 -13.85
CA SER A 225 6.41 5.93 -14.67
C SER A 225 5.60 4.87 -13.94
N ASN A 226 4.29 4.85 -14.18
CA ASN A 226 3.39 3.78 -13.74
C ASN A 226 2.63 3.14 -14.93
N THR A 227 2.96 3.48 -16.18
CA THR A 227 2.20 3.07 -17.38
C THR A 227 2.80 1.89 -18.13
N SER A 228 4.09 1.65 -17.99
CA SER A 228 4.83 0.60 -18.71
C SER A 228 6.03 0.17 -17.90
N ALA A 229 6.13 -1.12 -17.60
CA ALA A 229 7.26 -1.62 -16.82
C ALA A 229 8.49 -1.88 -17.69
N GLY A 230 9.67 -1.60 -17.15
CA GLY A 230 10.99 -1.87 -17.70
C GLY A 230 11.82 -2.79 -16.80
N SER A 231 12.96 -3.25 -17.31
CA SER A 231 13.84 -4.20 -16.60
C SER A 231 14.51 -3.65 -15.34
N SER A 232 14.54 -2.33 -15.19
CA SER A 232 15.10 -1.61 -14.05
C SER A 232 14.07 -1.21 -13.01
N ASP A 233 12.79 -1.52 -13.23
CA ASP A 233 11.75 -1.26 -12.25
C ASP A 233 11.87 -2.22 -11.06
N THR A 234 11.40 -1.78 -9.89
CA THR A 234 11.53 -2.54 -8.64
C THR A 234 10.19 -2.81 -7.96
N VAL A 235 10.13 -3.96 -7.29
CA VAL A 235 9.07 -4.27 -6.32
C VAL A 235 9.40 -3.57 -5.01
N PHE A 236 8.40 -3.08 -4.29
CA PHE A 236 8.57 -2.43 -2.99
C PHE A 236 7.35 -2.70 -2.11
N CYS A 237 7.37 -2.30 -0.83
CA CYS A 237 6.30 -2.68 0.11
C CYS A 237 4.88 -2.29 -0.36
N LEU A 238 4.70 -1.09 -0.91
CA LEU A 238 3.38 -0.64 -1.40
C LEU A 238 3.04 -1.15 -2.81
N SER A 239 3.90 -1.96 -3.44
CA SER A 239 3.50 -2.78 -4.59
C SER A 239 2.33 -3.68 -4.23
N CYS A 240 2.42 -4.32 -3.05
CA CYS A 240 1.47 -5.33 -2.61
C CYS A 240 0.54 -4.84 -1.49
N HIS A 241 1.04 -3.96 -0.62
CA HIS A 241 0.32 -3.52 0.58
C HIS A 241 -0.23 -2.09 0.48
N LYS A 242 -1.26 -1.81 1.29
CA LYS A 242 -1.80 -0.48 1.56
C LYS A 242 -1.58 -0.12 3.03
N ALA A 243 -1.00 1.04 3.28
CA ALA A 243 -0.60 1.47 4.63
C ALA A 243 -1.79 1.69 5.59
N HIS A 244 -2.90 2.27 5.12
CA HIS A 244 -4.12 2.43 5.93
C HIS A 244 -5.02 1.18 5.91
N GLY A 245 -4.65 0.18 5.11
CA GLY A 245 -5.38 -1.06 4.97
C GLY A 245 -6.22 -1.17 3.70
N SER A 246 -6.94 -2.29 3.61
CA SER A 246 -7.75 -2.66 2.45
C SER A 246 -8.93 -3.55 2.85
N LYS A 247 -9.78 -3.92 1.88
CA LYS A 247 -10.83 -4.95 2.05
C LYS A 247 -10.27 -6.39 2.18
N ASN A 248 -8.99 -6.57 1.87
CA ASN A 248 -8.30 -7.84 1.91
C ASN A 248 -7.39 -7.92 3.13
N GLU A 249 -7.19 -9.13 3.62
CA GLU A 249 -6.34 -9.41 4.79
C GLU A 249 -4.91 -8.95 4.55
N TYR A 250 -4.21 -8.60 5.64
CA TYR A 250 -2.81 -8.14 5.64
C TYR A 250 -2.56 -6.87 4.81
N GLY A 251 -3.61 -6.09 4.52
CA GLY A 251 -3.49 -4.86 3.73
C GLY A 251 -3.22 -5.09 2.25
N MET A 252 -3.48 -6.29 1.74
CA MET A 252 -3.16 -6.68 0.38
C MET A 252 -4.04 -5.96 -0.65
N VAL A 253 -3.50 -5.58 -1.80
CA VAL A 253 -4.31 -4.99 -2.89
C VAL A 253 -5.20 -6.01 -3.62
N TRP A 254 -5.12 -7.29 -3.25
CA TRP A 254 -5.90 -8.41 -3.81
C TRP A 254 -6.34 -9.39 -2.70
N PRO A 255 -7.25 -10.36 -2.97
CA PRO A 255 -7.85 -11.23 -1.98
C PRO A 255 -6.92 -12.41 -1.67
N TYR A 256 -5.74 -12.09 -1.15
CA TYR A 256 -4.74 -13.07 -0.71
C TYR A 256 -5.34 -14.01 0.34
N HIS A 257 -5.01 -15.31 0.26
CA HIS A 257 -5.52 -16.37 1.14
C HIS A 257 -7.05 -16.61 1.15
N ARG A 258 -7.81 -15.96 0.27
CA ARG A 258 -9.23 -16.30 0.07
C ARG A 258 -9.38 -17.36 -1.00
N GLU A 259 -10.38 -18.23 -0.88
CA GLU A 259 -10.67 -19.21 -1.94
C GLU A 259 -10.97 -18.47 -3.27
N GLY A 260 -10.37 -18.94 -4.37
CA GLY A 260 -10.60 -18.39 -5.69
C GLY A 260 -9.36 -18.32 -6.58
N LEU A 261 -9.60 -17.94 -7.84
CA LEU A 261 -8.57 -17.86 -8.88
C LEU A 261 -7.53 -16.75 -8.63
N ASP A 262 -7.89 -15.73 -7.83
CA ASP A 262 -7.05 -14.54 -7.56
C ASP A 262 -6.13 -14.67 -6.36
N SER A 263 -6.27 -15.76 -5.60
CA SER A 263 -5.64 -15.97 -4.29
C SER A 263 -4.12 -15.76 -4.31
N TYR A 264 -3.46 -16.14 -5.40
CA TYR A 264 -2.00 -16.03 -5.57
C TYR A 264 -1.57 -15.14 -6.74
N SER A 265 -2.51 -14.48 -7.40
CA SER A 265 -2.23 -13.77 -8.65
C SER A 265 -1.31 -12.58 -8.47
N GLY A 266 -1.35 -11.90 -7.32
CA GLY A 266 -0.39 -10.85 -7.00
C GLY A 266 1.01 -11.40 -6.74
N CYS A 267 1.12 -12.57 -6.10
CA CYS A 267 2.43 -13.21 -5.88
C CYS A 267 3.12 -13.53 -7.21
N GLN A 268 2.37 -14.02 -8.19
CA GLN A 268 2.89 -14.33 -9.53
C GLN A 268 3.44 -13.10 -10.25
N GLN A 269 2.98 -11.89 -9.92
CA GLN A 269 3.46 -10.67 -10.58
C GLN A 269 4.82 -10.17 -10.08
N CYS A 270 5.30 -10.61 -8.90
CA CYS A 270 6.46 -9.99 -8.25
C CYS A 270 7.46 -10.97 -7.62
N HIS A 271 7.16 -12.28 -7.54
CA HIS A 271 8.00 -13.24 -6.82
C HIS A 271 8.82 -14.18 -7.72
N PHE A 272 9.92 -14.68 -7.16
CA PHE A 272 10.76 -15.76 -7.69
C PHE A 272 10.14 -17.14 -7.49
N LYS A 273 10.50 -18.10 -8.34
CA LYS A 273 10.29 -19.54 -8.10
C LYS A 273 11.34 -20.14 -7.15
#